data_AF-A0AAW0P307-F1
#
_entry.id   AF-A0AAW0P307-F1
#
_cell.length_a   1.000
_cell.length_b   1.000
_cell.length_c   1.000
_cell.angle_alpha   90.00
_cell.angle_beta   90.00
_cell.angle_gamma   90.00
#
_symmetry.space_group_name_H-M   'P 1'
#
loop_
_entity.id
_entity.type
_entity.pdbx_description
1 polymer ?
#
loop_
_entity_poly.entity_id
_entity_poly.type
_entity_poly.pdbx_seq_one_letter_code
_entity_poly.pdbx_strand_id
1 'polypeptide(L)'
;MVVKLTSVEDDELTEYCFQAFEAFIRRCPKEMSPHISMLTQLCLKFMTYDPNYNYDDDEQEDSMDVEDGFGEESDDEYSDDDDMSWKVRRSSIKCLEALIHTRRDLLLTFYSTLCPALLARFKEREENVRADVFSAFSTLLRQTRVGSSHVGLITEQGDAREEEPTVTMLKKQVPVIVKALHKQLKDKSVKSRQGCFSLLTELAHTVPGALEEHIPALIPGNVLKLLRMYSFLSDGQIYLSTMRIDALSFFNVLLSSNHPQAFQPHMQVLLPPVVACVEDSFYKITQRLFWSHSSWSKS
;
A
#
# COMPACT_ATOMS: atom_id res chain seq x y z
N MET A 1 0.21 -25.57 -22.67
CA MET A 1 1.04 -24.97 -23.74
C MET A 1 1.69 -23.69 -23.25
N VAL A 2 0.93 -22.70 -22.76
CA VAL A 2 1.46 -21.42 -22.20
C VAL A 2 2.41 -21.59 -21.01
N VAL A 3 2.16 -22.55 -20.12
CA VAL A 3 3.04 -22.85 -18.96
C VAL A 3 4.40 -23.43 -19.37
N LYS A 4 4.52 -23.98 -20.58
CA LYS A 4 5.82 -24.43 -21.14
C LYS A 4 6.55 -23.30 -21.88
N LEU A 5 5.92 -22.13 -22.04
CA LEU A 5 6.53 -20.96 -22.69
C LEU A 5 7.23 -20.06 -21.67
N THR A 6 6.83 -20.07 -20.40
CA THR A 6 7.56 -19.39 -19.30
C THR A 6 8.88 -20.07 -18.92
N SER A 7 9.27 -21.12 -19.63
CA SER A 7 10.58 -21.79 -19.51
C SER A 7 11.51 -21.46 -20.68
N VAL A 8 11.07 -20.62 -21.62
CA VAL A 8 11.92 -20.02 -22.64
C VAL A 8 12.51 -18.75 -22.02
N GLU A 9 13.82 -18.53 -22.15
CA GLU A 9 14.55 -17.35 -21.66
C GLU A 9 14.21 -16.10 -22.50
N ASP A 10 12.93 -15.77 -22.58
CA ASP A 10 12.40 -14.62 -23.29
C ASP A 10 11.45 -13.87 -22.35
N ASP A 11 11.89 -12.69 -21.91
CA ASP A 11 11.16 -11.84 -20.98
C ASP A 11 9.89 -11.25 -21.61
N GLU A 12 9.90 -10.95 -22.91
CA GLU A 12 8.71 -10.45 -23.61
C GLU A 12 7.64 -11.53 -23.70
N LEU A 13 8.04 -12.75 -24.09
CA LEU A 13 7.11 -13.87 -24.15
C LEU A 13 6.54 -14.19 -22.75
N THR A 14 7.38 -14.10 -21.72
CA THR A 14 6.98 -14.31 -20.34
C THR A 14 5.98 -13.24 -19.90
N GLU A 15 6.20 -11.97 -20.22
CA GLU A 15 5.26 -10.88 -19.98
C GLU A 15 3.90 -11.16 -20.65
N TYR A 16 3.89 -11.48 -21.94
CA TYR A 16 2.65 -11.77 -22.68
C TYR A 16 1.90 -12.98 -22.09
N CYS A 17 2.62 -13.99 -21.62
CA CYS A 17 2.01 -15.12 -20.93
C CYS A 17 1.27 -14.67 -19.66
N PHE A 18 1.89 -13.83 -18.82
CA PHE A 18 1.25 -13.31 -17.61
C PHE A 18 0.06 -12.40 -17.91
N GLN A 19 0.16 -11.54 -18.92
CA GLN A 19 -0.97 -10.71 -19.38
C GLN A 19 -2.15 -11.58 -19.84
N ALA A 20 -1.88 -12.67 -20.57
CA ALA A 20 -2.91 -13.62 -20.99
C ALA A 20 -3.53 -14.35 -19.78
N PHE A 21 -2.72 -14.78 -18.82
CA PHE A 21 -3.22 -15.39 -17.59
C PHE A 21 -4.11 -14.44 -16.79
N GLU A 22 -3.69 -13.18 -16.62
CA GLU A 22 -4.49 -12.15 -15.98
C GLU A 22 -5.86 -12.01 -16.66
N ALA A 23 -5.88 -11.92 -17.99
CA ALA A 23 -7.11 -11.82 -18.77
C ALA A 23 -8.02 -13.04 -18.58
N PHE A 24 -7.46 -14.25 -18.56
CA PHE A 24 -8.23 -15.48 -18.33
C PHE A 24 -8.78 -15.57 -16.91
N ILE A 25 -8.02 -15.16 -15.90
CA ILE A 25 -8.48 -15.11 -14.50
C ILE A 25 -9.67 -14.17 -14.38
N ARG A 26 -9.60 -12.97 -14.98
CA ARG A 26 -10.69 -11.98 -14.93
C ARG A 26 -11.93 -12.41 -15.70
N ARG A 27 -11.77 -13.04 -16.88
CA ARG A 27 -12.90 -13.37 -17.77
C ARG A 27 -13.52 -14.74 -17.49
N CYS A 28 -12.72 -15.72 -17.06
CA CYS A 28 -13.11 -17.11 -16.91
C CYS A 28 -12.67 -17.71 -15.55
N PRO A 29 -13.04 -17.12 -14.40
CA PRO A 29 -12.51 -17.51 -13.09
C PRO A 29 -12.83 -18.97 -12.70
N LYS A 30 -13.96 -19.52 -13.17
CA LYS A 30 -14.35 -20.91 -12.91
C LYS A 30 -13.43 -21.90 -13.64
N GLU A 31 -13.26 -21.72 -14.94
CA GLU A 31 -12.41 -22.58 -15.79
C GLU A 31 -10.94 -22.53 -15.38
N MET A 32 -10.47 -21.40 -14.85
CA MET A 32 -9.11 -21.24 -14.36
C MET A 32 -8.83 -21.93 -13.02
N SER A 33 -9.87 -22.40 -12.30
CA SER A 33 -9.74 -23.00 -10.96
C SER A 33 -8.69 -24.10 -10.84
N PRO A 34 -8.58 -25.07 -11.76
CA PRO A 34 -7.57 -26.12 -11.69
C PRO A 34 -6.13 -25.59 -11.81
N HIS A 35 -5.96 -24.41 -12.41
CA HIS A 35 -4.66 -23.83 -12.71
C HIS A 35 -4.18 -22.80 -11.68
N ILE A 36 -5.05 -22.36 -10.76
CA ILE A 36 -4.74 -21.28 -9.80
C ILE A 36 -3.51 -21.59 -8.95
N SER A 37 -3.41 -22.80 -8.40
CA SER A 37 -2.27 -23.15 -7.53
C SER A 37 -0.92 -23.02 -8.26
N MET A 38 -0.85 -23.50 -9.51
CA MET A 38 0.34 -23.40 -10.34
C MET A 38 0.62 -21.96 -10.77
N LEU A 39 -0.41 -21.20 -11.17
CA LEU A 39 -0.26 -19.78 -11.52
C LEU A 39 0.23 -18.95 -10.34
N THR A 40 -0.30 -19.20 -9.13
CA THR A 40 0.18 -18.54 -7.91
C THR A 40 1.66 -18.80 -7.69
N GLN A 41 2.12 -20.05 -7.82
CA GLN A 41 3.54 -20.39 -7.67
C GLN A 41 4.42 -19.72 -8.73
N LEU A 42 3.97 -19.69 -9.99
CA LEU A 42 4.68 -19.01 -11.07
C LEU A 42 4.78 -17.51 -10.80
N CYS A 43 3.68 -16.85 -10.41
CA CYS A 43 3.72 -15.42 -10.13
C CYS A 43 4.60 -15.10 -8.91
N LEU A 44 4.57 -15.93 -7.86
CA LEU A 44 5.45 -15.79 -6.70
C LEU A 44 6.94 -15.92 -7.08
N LYS A 45 7.27 -16.75 -8.07
CA LYS A 45 8.64 -16.88 -8.59
C LYS A 45 9.04 -15.65 -9.41
N PHE A 46 8.17 -15.21 -10.32
CA PHE A 46 8.50 -14.14 -11.27
C PHE A 46 8.37 -12.73 -10.68
N MET A 47 7.65 -12.54 -9.57
CA MET A 47 7.65 -11.26 -8.86
C MET A 47 8.98 -10.95 -8.16
N THR A 48 9.85 -11.96 -7.97
CA THR A 48 11.21 -11.80 -7.44
C THR A 48 12.29 -11.95 -8.51
N TYR A 49 11.91 -12.07 -9.79
CA TYR A 49 12.85 -12.25 -10.88
C TYR A 49 13.54 -10.93 -11.20
N ASP A 50 14.77 -10.77 -10.71
CA ASP A 50 15.64 -9.62 -11.00
C ASP A 50 17.07 -10.14 -11.25
N PRO A 51 17.36 -10.66 -12.47
CA PRO A 51 18.68 -11.19 -12.82
C PRO A 51 19.81 -10.15 -12.68
N ASN A 52 19.45 -8.87 -12.75
CA ASN A 52 20.38 -7.75 -12.77
C ASN A 52 20.58 -7.12 -11.38
N TYR A 53 19.98 -7.69 -10.31
CA TYR A 53 20.05 -7.10 -8.97
C TYR A 53 20.23 -8.16 -7.87
N ASN A 54 21.20 -7.94 -6.98
CA ASN A 54 21.41 -8.77 -5.81
C ASN A 54 20.85 -8.10 -4.55
N TYR A 55 19.97 -8.78 -3.83
CA TYR A 55 19.27 -8.26 -2.64
C TYR A 55 20.06 -8.48 -1.33
N ASP A 56 21.28 -9.04 -1.38
CA ASP A 56 22.05 -9.48 -0.21
C ASP A 56 22.78 -8.36 0.56
N ASP A 57 22.74 -7.10 0.13
CA ASP A 57 23.46 -5.99 0.79
C ASP A 57 22.60 -5.16 1.79
N ASP A 58 21.31 -5.48 1.98
CA ASP A 58 20.37 -4.63 2.74
C ASP A 58 20.39 -4.83 4.29
N GLU A 59 21.28 -5.66 4.84
CA GLU A 59 21.34 -5.90 6.30
C GLU A 59 22.23 -4.92 7.09
N GLN A 60 22.88 -3.95 6.43
CA GLN A 60 23.63 -2.89 7.10
C GLN A 60 23.22 -1.51 6.60
N GLU A 61 22.27 -0.87 7.26
CA GLU A 61 22.19 0.59 7.20
C GLU A 61 21.62 1.16 8.51
N ASP A 62 22.55 1.52 9.40
CA ASP A 62 22.32 2.47 10.47
C ASP A 62 21.99 3.84 9.85
N SER A 63 20.76 4.27 10.12
CA SER A 63 20.26 5.65 10.17
C SER A 63 21.29 6.77 9.91
N MET A 64 21.45 7.18 8.65
CA MET A 64 21.83 8.56 8.34
C MET A 64 20.57 9.39 8.15
N ASP A 65 20.30 10.30 9.09
CA ASP A 65 19.31 11.37 8.91
C ASP A 65 19.74 12.21 7.70
N VAL A 66 19.10 11.97 6.56
CA VAL A 66 19.35 12.73 5.34
C VAL A 66 18.76 14.12 5.52
N GLU A 67 19.63 15.09 5.83
CA GLU A 67 19.33 16.50 5.65
C GLU A 67 19.01 16.73 4.16
N ASP A 68 17.82 17.27 3.90
CA ASP A 68 17.18 17.37 2.58
C ASP A 68 17.88 18.43 1.72
N GLY A 69 19.04 18.07 1.17
CA GLY A 69 19.64 18.75 0.03
C GLY A 69 19.09 18.13 -1.25
N PHE A 70 18.23 18.86 -1.96
CA PHE A 70 17.83 18.58 -3.35
C PHE A 70 19.04 18.70 -4.29
N GLY A 71 20.02 17.81 -4.14
CA GLY A 71 21.26 17.75 -4.90
C GLY A 71 21.13 16.75 -6.05
N GLU A 72 21.03 17.31 -7.24
CA GLU A 72 21.41 16.80 -8.58
C GLU A 72 21.21 15.30 -8.84
N GLU A 73 20.21 15.01 -9.67
CA GLU A 73 20.09 13.79 -10.46
C GLU A 73 21.39 13.59 -11.27
N SER A 74 22.31 12.76 -10.76
CA SER A 74 23.37 12.20 -11.57
C SER A 74 22.75 11.12 -12.45
N ASP A 75 22.26 11.57 -13.60
CA ASP A 75 21.81 10.76 -14.73
C ASP A 75 23.04 10.07 -15.33
N ASP A 76 23.51 9.00 -14.67
CA ASP A 76 24.51 8.10 -15.27
C ASP A 76 23.80 7.19 -16.27
N GLU A 77 23.66 7.77 -17.46
CA GLU A 77 23.14 7.28 -18.72
C GLU A 77 23.85 5.98 -19.17
N TYR A 78 23.39 4.83 -18.68
CA TYR A 78 23.56 3.54 -19.36
C TYR A 78 22.20 3.08 -19.88
N SER A 79 22.03 3.17 -21.20
CA SER A 79 20.80 2.82 -21.93
C SER A 79 20.45 1.33 -21.75
N ASP A 80 19.54 1.08 -20.82
CA ASP A 80 18.97 -0.21 -20.44
C ASP A 80 17.84 -0.67 -21.39
N ASP A 81 18.08 -0.59 -22.70
CA ASP A 81 17.03 -0.90 -23.70
C ASP A 81 16.65 -2.39 -23.74
N ASP A 82 17.44 -3.27 -23.10
CA ASP A 82 17.24 -4.73 -23.11
C ASP A 82 16.76 -5.32 -21.76
N ASP A 83 16.80 -4.61 -20.61
CA ASP A 83 16.25 -5.15 -19.34
C ASP A 83 14.72 -5.00 -19.32
N MET A 84 14.05 -6.10 -19.67
CA MET A 84 12.60 -6.25 -19.58
C MET A 84 12.16 -7.03 -18.34
N SER A 85 13.08 -7.36 -17.43
CA SER A 85 12.79 -8.14 -16.23
C SER A 85 11.76 -7.44 -15.33
N TRP A 86 11.80 -6.11 -15.29
CA TRP A 86 10.82 -5.31 -14.55
C TRP A 86 9.40 -5.48 -15.12
N LYS A 87 9.22 -5.63 -16.43
CA LYS A 87 7.90 -5.89 -17.04
C LYS A 87 7.38 -7.28 -16.69
N VAL A 88 8.27 -8.27 -16.62
CA VAL A 88 7.95 -9.61 -16.11
C VAL A 88 7.51 -9.54 -14.64
N ARG A 89 8.24 -8.81 -13.78
CA ARG A 89 7.82 -8.57 -12.39
C ARG A 89 6.44 -7.92 -12.34
N ARG A 90 6.21 -6.83 -13.09
CA ARG A 90 4.90 -6.13 -13.14
C ARG A 90 3.75 -7.04 -13.56
N SER A 91 3.90 -7.76 -14.67
CA SER A 91 2.84 -8.61 -15.21
C SER A 91 2.49 -9.76 -14.26
N SER A 92 3.50 -10.35 -13.60
CA SER A 92 3.27 -11.37 -12.56
C SER A 92 2.51 -10.82 -11.34
N ILE A 93 2.83 -9.60 -10.89
CA ILE A 93 2.11 -8.94 -9.78
C ILE A 93 0.67 -8.59 -10.16
N LYS A 94 0.43 -8.10 -11.38
CA LYS A 94 -0.94 -7.84 -11.88
C LYS A 94 -1.77 -9.12 -12.00
N CYS A 95 -1.13 -10.22 -12.38
CA CYS A 95 -1.76 -11.53 -12.34
C CYS A 95 -2.15 -11.94 -10.91
N LEU A 96 -1.26 -11.75 -9.91
CA LEU A 96 -1.59 -11.95 -8.49
C LEU A 96 -2.74 -11.06 -8.03
N GLU A 97 -2.74 -9.79 -8.42
CA GLU A 97 -3.84 -8.87 -8.10
C GLU A 97 -5.18 -9.37 -8.66
N ALA A 98 -5.19 -9.85 -9.92
CA ALA A 98 -6.38 -10.44 -10.52
C ALA A 98 -6.85 -11.71 -9.79
N LEU A 99 -5.93 -12.56 -9.32
CA LEU A 99 -6.25 -13.73 -8.49
C LEU A 99 -6.91 -13.31 -7.17
N ILE A 100 -6.31 -12.36 -6.46
CA ILE A 100 -6.84 -11.83 -5.20
C ILE A 100 -8.24 -11.24 -5.43
N HIS A 101 -8.41 -10.48 -6.51
CA HIS A 101 -9.69 -9.84 -6.84
C HIS A 101 -10.82 -10.83 -7.13
N THR A 102 -10.52 -11.94 -7.82
CA THR A 102 -11.53 -12.87 -8.32
C THR A 102 -11.79 -14.06 -7.40
N ARG A 103 -10.83 -14.44 -6.54
CA ARG A 103 -10.88 -15.67 -5.73
C ARG A 103 -10.90 -15.40 -4.23
N ARG A 104 -12.01 -14.81 -3.76
CA ARG A 104 -12.27 -14.59 -2.32
C ARG A 104 -12.29 -15.86 -1.50
N ASP A 105 -12.68 -16.98 -2.11
CA ASP A 105 -12.69 -18.30 -1.48
C ASP A 105 -11.29 -18.74 -1.00
N LEU A 106 -10.22 -18.18 -1.58
CA LEU A 106 -8.83 -18.48 -1.25
C LEU A 106 -8.18 -17.41 -0.35
N LEU A 107 -8.95 -16.44 0.15
CA LEU A 107 -8.42 -15.26 0.85
C LEU A 107 -7.58 -15.62 2.09
N LEU A 108 -8.00 -16.63 2.86
CA LEU A 108 -7.22 -17.15 4.00
C LEU A 108 -5.86 -17.72 3.55
N THR A 109 -5.84 -18.47 2.44
CA THR A 109 -4.59 -18.98 1.87
C THR A 109 -3.69 -17.84 1.38
N PHE A 110 -4.27 -16.79 0.79
CA PHE A 110 -3.52 -15.61 0.38
C PHE A 110 -2.87 -14.87 1.55
N TYR A 111 -3.51 -14.82 2.73
CA TYR A 111 -2.88 -14.27 3.92
C TYR A 111 -1.66 -15.06 4.39
N SER A 112 -1.66 -16.39 4.21
CA SER A 112 -0.51 -17.23 4.57
C SER A 112 0.61 -17.24 3.53
N THR A 113 0.31 -16.93 2.27
CA THR A 113 1.24 -17.08 1.13
C THR A 113 1.59 -15.76 0.45
N LEU A 114 0.58 -15.03 -0.03
CA LEU A 114 0.77 -13.79 -0.78
C LEU A 114 1.06 -12.58 0.10
N CYS A 115 0.42 -12.46 1.27
CA CYS A 115 0.65 -11.34 2.19
C CYS A 115 2.13 -11.19 2.59
N PRO A 116 2.82 -12.23 3.11
CA PRO A 116 4.24 -12.12 3.44
C PRO A 116 5.12 -11.89 2.20
N ALA A 117 4.80 -12.51 1.05
CA ALA A 117 5.56 -12.34 -0.19
C ALA A 117 5.47 -10.91 -0.75
N LEU A 118 4.26 -10.33 -0.77
CA LEU A 118 4.03 -8.93 -1.19
C LEU A 118 4.69 -7.94 -0.23
N LEU A 119 4.60 -8.17 1.09
CA LEU A 119 5.27 -7.33 2.09
C LEU A 119 6.79 -7.33 1.91
N ALA A 120 7.38 -8.50 1.65
CA ALA A 120 8.81 -8.61 1.38
C ALA A 120 9.24 -7.87 0.09
N ARG A 121 8.30 -7.51 -0.79
CA ARG A 121 8.52 -6.74 -2.03
C ARG A 121 8.19 -5.26 -1.93
N PHE A 122 7.88 -4.74 -0.73
CA PHE A 122 7.76 -3.29 -0.55
C PHE A 122 9.09 -2.56 -0.79
N LYS A 123 10.22 -3.27 -0.74
CA LYS A 123 11.57 -2.77 -1.05
C LYS A 123 11.99 -2.88 -2.53
N GLU A 124 11.04 -3.11 -3.44
CA GLU A 124 11.32 -3.19 -4.88
C GLU A 124 12.01 -1.92 -5.41
N ARG A 125 13.09 -2.02 -6.20
CA ARG A 125 13.84 -0.85 -6.70
C ARG A 125 13.06 -0.03 -7.73
N GLU A 126 12.34 -0.71 -8.61
CA GLU A 126 11.59 -0.10 -9.71
C GLU A 126 10.29 0.54 -9.22
N GLU A 127 10.12 1.86 -9.37
CA GLU A 127 8.95 2.58 -8.87
C GLU A 127 7.63 2.02 -9.42
N ASN A 128 7.61 1.67 -10.72
CA ASN A 128 6.43 1.15 -11.39
C ASN A 128 6.04 -0.24 -10.88
N VAL A 129 7.04 -1.10 -10.61
CA VAL A 129 6.82 -2.43 -10.05
C VAL A 129 6.33 -2.29 -8.61
N ARG A 130 6.96 -1.43 -7.81
CA ARG A 130 6.56 -1.13 -6.42
C ARG A 130 5.12 -0.63 -6.33
N ALA A 131 4.70 0.24 -7.25
CA ALA A 131 3.32 0.72 -7.33
C ALA A 131 2.32 -0.42 -7.59
N ASP A 132 2.64 -1.36 -8.48
CA ASP A 132 1.81 -2.55 -8.73
C ASP A 132 1.78 -3.49 -7.49
N VAL A 133 2.89 -3.63 -6.73
CA VAL A 133 2.90 -4.36 -5.44
C VAL A 133 1.92 -3.73 -4.45
N PHE A 134 1.96 -2.40 -4.32
CA PHE A 134 1.02 -1.67 -3.45
C PHE A 134 -0.42 -1.80 -3.92
N SER A 135 -0.68 -1.81 -5.23
CA SER A 135 -2.03 -2.04 -5.77
C SER A 135 -2.54 -3.43 -5.41
N ALA A 136 -1.73 -4.47 -5.64
CA ALA A 136 -2.07 -5.85 -5.30
C ALA A 136 -2.37 -6.01 -3.80
N PHE A 137 -1.53 -5.41 -2.93
CA PHE A 137 -1.75 -5.43 -1.48
C PHE A 137 -3.00 -4.66 -1.07
N SER A 138 -3.26 -3.50 -1.69
CA SER A 138 -4.51 -2.75 -1.47
C SER A 138 -5.73 -3.56 -1.86
N THR A 139 -5.65 -4.30 -2.97
CA THR A 139 -6.70 -5.20 -3.42
C THR A 139 -6.93 -6.32 -2.42
N LEU A 140 -5.88 -6.89 -1.80
CA LEU A 140 -6.03 -7.85 -0.69
C LEU A 140 -6.84 -7.27 0.48
N LEU A 141 -6.48 -6.06 0.94
CA LEU A 141 -7.20 -5.37 2.02
C LEU A 141 -8.67 -5.10 1.66
N ARG A 142 -8.92 -4.61 0.43
CA ARG A 142 -10.28 -4.37 -0.07
C ARG A 142 -11.12 -5.64 -0.09
N GLN A 143 -10.57 -6.77 -0.52
CA GLN A 143 -11.32 -8.04 -0.55
C GLN A 143 -11.69 -8.50 0.87
N THR A 144 -10.78 -8.32 1.84
CA THR A 144 -11.06 -8.59 3.25
C THR A 144 -12.17 -7.70 3.79
N ARG A 145 -12.14 -6.39 3.52
CA ARG A 145 -13.23 -5.49 3.95
C ARG A 145 -14.58 -5.91 3.40
N VAL A 146 -14.64 -6.28 2.12
CA VAL A 146 -15.92 -6.65 1.51
C VAL A 146 -16.46 -7.94 2.14
N GLY A 147 -15.61 -8.92 2.44
CA GLY A 147 -15.99 -10.11 3.22
C GLY A 147 -16.65 -9.76 4.54
N SER A 148 -16.03 -8.84 5.30
CA SER A 148 -16.49 -8.48 6.64
C SER A 148 -17.78 -7.66 6.62
N SER A 149 -17.94 -6.82 5.59
CA SER A 149 -19.14 -6.00 5.41
C SER A 149 -20.37 -6.84 5.04
N HIS A 150 -20.18 -7.94 4.29
CA HIS A 150 -21.27 -8.85 3.96
C HIS A 150 -21.73 -9.67 5.17
N VAL A 151 -20.81 -10.07 6.06
CA VAL A 151 -21.18 -10.77 7.30
C VAL A 151 -21.97 -9.85 8.24
N GLY A 152 -21.58 -8.58 8.36
CA GLY A 152 -22.27 -7.60 9.22
C GLY A 152 -23.71 -7.26 8.81
N LEU A 153 -24.10 -7.51 7.55
CA LEU A 153 -25.48 -7.34 7.07
C LEU A 153 -26.37 -8.57 7.31
N ILE A 154 -25.78 -9.74 7.53
CA ILE A 154 -26.52 -11.01 7.70
C ILE A 154 -26.78 -11.28 9.20
N THR A 155 -25.95 -10.75 10.09
CA THR A 155 -26.00 -10.98 11.54
C THR A 155 -26.65 -9.85 12.35
N GLU A 156 -27.74 -9.25 11.85
CA GLU A 156 -28.56 -8.30 12.65
C GLU A 156 -29.37 -8.98 13.77
N GLN A 157 -29.21 -10.29 14.00
CA GLN A 157 -29.84 -11.00 15.11
C GLN A 157 -28.86 -11.98 15.77
N GLY A 158 -28.36 -11.62 16.96
CA GLY A 158 -27.75 -12.57 17.89
C GLY A 158 -26.33 -12.22 18.36
N ASP A 159 -26.14 -12.32 19.67
CA ASP A 159 -24.90 -12.15 20.43
C ASP A 159 -23.67 -12.87 19.84
N ALA A 160 -22.51 -12.25 20.07
CA ALA A 160 -21.15 -12.61 19.65
C ALA A 160 -20.84 -12.36 18.15
N ARG A 161 -20.21 -11.21 17.87
CA ARG A 161 -19.52 -10.95 16.60
C ARG A 161 -18.40 -11.99 16.43
N GLU A 162 -18.68 -13.12 15.81
CA GLU A 162 -17.60 -13.99 15.32
C GLU A 162 -16.83 -13.20 14.26
N GLU A 163 -15.64 -12.71 14.64
CA GLU A 163 -14.76 -12.00 13.71
C GLU A 163 -14.42 -12.93 12.56
N GLU A 164 -14.56 -12.41 11.33
CA GLU A 164 -14.19 -13.16 10.14
C GLU A 164 -12.71 -13.59 10.26
N PRO A 165 -12.37 -14.88 10.02
CA PRO A 165 -11.03 -15.40 10.26
C PRO A 165 -9.95 -14.66 9.46
N THR A 166 -10.29 -14.08 8.31
CA THR A 166 -9.42 -13.24 7.47
C THR A 166 -9.06 -11.93 8.16
N VAL A 167 -10.00 -11.28 8.86
CA VAL A 167 -9.76 -10.06 9.65
C VAL A 167 -8.87 -10.38 10.85
N THR A 168 -9.09 -11.50 11.52
CA THR A 168 -8.23 -11.93 12.63
C THR A 168 -6.80 -12.19 12.14
N MET A 169 -6.62 -12.78 10.96
CA MET A 169 -5.30 -12.93 10.35
C MET A 169 -4.68 -11.57 10.00
N LEU A 170 -5.46 -10.66 9.40
CA LEU A 170 -4.98 -9.31 9.08
C LEU A 170 -4.52 -8.55 10.33
N LYS A 171 -5.30 -8.57 11.42
CA LYS A 171 -4.92 -7.94 12.71
C LYS A 171 -3.55 -8.42 13.21
N LYS A 172 -3.27 -9.73 13.10
CA LYS A 172 -1.95 -10.28 13.48
C LYS A 172 -0.81 -9.76 12.61
N GLN A 173 -1.09 -9.40 11.36
CA GLN A 173 -0.09 -8.87 10.41
C GLN A 173 0.08 -7.35 10.51
N VAL A 174 -0.86 -6.61 11.14
CA VAL A 174 -0.82 -5.14 11.24
C VAL A 174 0.54 -4.60 11.71
N PRO A 175 1.16 -5.12 12.79
CA PRO A 175 2.45 -4.59 13.24
C PRO A 175 3.57 -4.72 12.19
N VAL A 176 3.57 -5.83 11.45
CA VAL A 176 4.54 -6.10 10.39
C VAL A 176 4.29 -5.19 9.19
N ILE A 177 3.04 -5.03 8.80
CA ILE A 177 2.62 -4.13 7.70
C ILE A 177 3.01 -2.69 8.03
N VAL A 178 2.67 -2.20 9.22
CA VAL A 178 2.98 -0.83 9.64
C VAL A 178 4.49 -0.62 9.72
N LYS A 179 5.25 -1.58 10.23
CA LYS A 179 6.73 -1.50 10.25
C LYS A 179 7.31 -1.40 8.83
N ALA A 180 6.82 -2.20 7.89
CA ALA A 180 7.27 -2.16 6.50
C ALA A 180 6.93 -0.82 5.82
N LEU A 181 5.70 -0.34 6.00
CA LEU A 181 5.25 0.97 5.47
C LEU A 181 6.01 2.14 6.11
N HIS A 182 6.30 2.06 7.42
CA HIS A 182 7.08 3.09 8.09
C HIS A 182 8.51 3.20 7.55
N LYS A 183 9.15 2.09 7.15
CA LYS A 183 10.43 2.12 6.42
C LYS A 183 10.27 2.83 5.07
N GLN A 184 9.22 2.49 4.31
CA GLN A 184 8.95 3.07 2.99
C GLN A 184 8.53 4.55 3.02
N LEU A 185 7.96 5.04 4.12
CA LEU A 185 7.64 6.46 4.28
C LEU A 185 8.89 7.37 4.32
N LYS A 186 10.07 6.79 4.55
CA LYS A 186 11.36 7.50 4.53
C LYS A 186 12.05 7.45 3.17
N ASP A 187 11.46 6.79 2.18
CA ASP A 187 12.02 6.67 0.83
C ASP A 187 12.08 8.04 0.12
N LYS A 188 13.10 8.24 -0.73
CA LYS A 188 13.25 9.48 -1.52
C LYS A 188 12.07 9.67 -2.48
N SER A 189 11.55 8.59 -3.05
CA SER A 189 10.45 8.58 -4.01
C SER A 189 9.16 9.14 -3.39
N VAL A 190 8.65 10.22 -3.98
CA VAL A 190 7.34 10.79 -3.62
C VAL A 190 6.22 9.77 -3.89
N LYS A 191 6.27 9.05 -5.01
CA LYS A 191 5.25 8.05 -5.36
C LYS A 191 5.21 6.89 -4.37
N SER A 192 6.38 6.43 -3.90
CA SER A 192 6.46 5.37 -2.87
C SER A 192 5.77 5.82 -1.58
N ARG A 193 6.07 7.04 -1.12
CA ARG A 193 5.46 7.59 0.09
C ARG A 193 3.95 7.83 -0.05
N GLN A 194 3.47 8.26 -1.22
CA GLN A 194 2.03 8.35 -1.52
C GLN A 194 1.34 6.99 -1.47
N GLY A 195 1.96 5.95 -2.05
CA GLY A 195 1.50 4.57 -1.98
C GLY A 195 1.36 4.08 -0.53
N CYS A 196 2.29 4.47 0.34
CA CYS A 196 2.23 4.16 1.77
C CYS A 196 1.01 4.78 2.45
N PHE A 197 0.72 6.06 2.21
CA PHE A 197 -0.48 6.70 2.76
C PHE A 197 -1.76 6.06 2.25
N SER A 198 -1.80 5.69 0.96
CA SER A 198 -2.93 4.98 0.38
C SER A 198 -3.17 3.63 1.06
N LEU A 199 -2.10 2.86 1.30
CA LEU A 199 -2.16 1.58 2.00
C LEU A 199 -2.55 1.70 3.47
N LEU A 200 -1.98 2.67 4.20
CA LEU A 200 -2.35 2.93 5.59
C LEU A 200 -3.83 3.35 5.71
N THR A 201 -4.31 4.14 4.75
CA THR A 201 -5.73 4.55 4.66
C THR A 201 -6.63 3.35 4.41
N GLU A 202 -6.27 2.49 3.45
CA GLU A 202 -7.02 1.27 3.14
C GLU A 202 -7.03 0.29 4.33
N LEU A 203 -5.91 0.18 5.05
CA LEU A 203 -5.80 -0.64 6.26
C LEU A 203 -6.72 -0.13 7.38
N ALA A 204 -6.72 1.18 7.64
CA ALA A 204 -7.58 1.81 8.64
C ALA A 204 -9.08 1.64 8.32
N HIS A 205 -9.46 1.69 7.04
CA HIS A 205 -10.82 1.37 6.61
C HIS A 205 -11.19 -0.11 6.74
N THR A 206 -10.21 -1.00 6.58
CA THR A 206 -10.45 -2.46 6.62
C THR A 206 -10.56 -2.96 8.06
N VAL A 207 -9.74 -2.42 8.96
CA VAL A 207 -9.78 -2.76 10.39
C VAL A 207 -9.73 -1.46 11.22
N PRO A 208 -10.90 -0.87 11.53
CA PRO A 208 -10.97 0.28 12.43
C PRO A 208 -10.33 -0.03 13.78
N GLY A 209 -9.59 0.91 14.35
CA GLY A 209 -8.85 0.73 15.61
C GLY A 209 -7.48 0.05 15.49
N ALA A 210 -7.15 -0.59 14.36
CA ALA A 210 -5.92 -1.37 14.24
C ALA A 210 -4.63 -0.55 14.33
N LEU A 211 -4.69 0.74 14.05
CA LEU A 211 -3.51 1.62 14.03
C LEU A 211 -3.26 2.31 15.37
N GLU A 212 -4.11 2.11 16.38
CA GLU A 212 -4.06 2.84 17.65
C GLU A 212 -2.70 2.72 18.34
N GLU A 213 -2.16 1.51 18.46
CA GLU A 213 -0.85 1.24 19.07
C GLU A 213 0.33 1.82 18.27
N HIS A 214 0.10 2.15 16.99
CA HIS A 214 1.13 2.63 16.08
C HIS A 214 1.07 4.14 15.83
N ILE A 215 0.03 4.83 16.34
CA ILE A 215 -0.12 6.29 16.25
C ILE A 215 1.16 7.05 16.66
N PRO A 216 1.83 6.71 17.78
CA PRO A 216 3.03 7.43 18.20
C PRO A 216 4.22 7.30 17.24
N ALA A 217 4.27 6.24 16.43
CA ALA A 217 5.32 6.06 15.42
C ALA A 217 4.98 6.77 14.09
N LEU A 218 3.69 6.80 13.72
CA LEU A 218 3.24 7.34 12.44
C LEU A 218 3.10 8.87 12.42
N ILE A 219 2.63 9.45 13.52
CA ILE A 219 2.30 10.89 13.58
C ILE A 219 3.54 11.80 13.64
N PRO A 220 4.54 11.58 14.51
CA PRO A 220 5.53 12.61 14.80
C PRO A 220 6.54 12.89 13.68
N GLY A 221 6.94 11.88 12.90
CA GLY A 221 8.04 12.00 11.94
C GLY A 221 7.61 12.39 10.52
N ASN A 222 6.64 11.69 9.95
CA ASN A 222 6.35 11.78 8.52
C ASN A 222 5.14 12.67 8.22
N VAL A 223 4.04 12.49 8.96
CA VAL A 223 2.81 13.28 8.77
C VAL A 223 3.02 14.74 9.14
N LEU A 224 3.62 15.02 10.31
CA LEU A 224 3.91 16.38 10.73
C LEU A 224 4.93 17.10 9.84
N LYS A 225 5.97 16.41 9.37
CA LYS A 225 6.97 17.00 8.44
C LYS A 225 6.30 17.45 7.15
N LEU A 226 5.43 16.61 6.58
CA LEU A 226 4.69 16.94 5.35
C LEU A 226 3.70 18.08 5.53
N LEU A 227 3.02 18.14 6.68
CA LEU A 227 2.10 19.23 6.99
C LEU A 227 2.84 20.56 7.27
N ARG A 228 4.06 20.52 7.81
CA ARG A 228 4.88 21.72 8.13
C ARG A 228 5.66 22.28 6.94
N MET A 229 5.92 21.49 5.90
CA MET A 229 6.65 21.89 4.69
C MET A 229 5.89 22.90 3.80
N TYR A 230 4.85 23.54 4.34
CA TYR A 230 4.02 24.57 3.72
C TYR A 230 4.69 25.96 3.71
N SER A 231 5.58 26.25 4.67
CA SER A 231 6.14 27.60 4.88
C SER A 231 7.11 28.11 3.80
N PHE A 232 7.43 27.32 2.77
CA PHE A 232 8.53 27.61 1.82
C PHE A 232 8.16 27.49 0.33
N LEU A 233 6.87 27.59 -0.03
CA LEU A 233 6.45 27.33 -1.39
C LEU A 233 6.43 28.58 -2.28
N SER A 234 7.50 28.77 -3.04
CA SER A 234 7.48 29.51 -4.30
C SER A 234 7.42 28.55 -5.50
N ASP A 235 6.43 28.79 -6.37
CA ASP A 235 6.31 28.50 -7.81
C ASP A 235 6.51 27.09 -8.41
N GLY A 236 6.74 26.01 -7.66
CA GLY A 236 7.07 24.73 -8.31
C GLY A 236 6.59 23.42 -7.69
N GLN A 237 5.33 23.23 -7.25
CA GLN A 237 4.97 21.96 -6.57
C GLN A 237 3.51 21.45 -6.70
N ILE A 238 3.14 20.87 -7.85
CA ILE A 238 1.90 20.08 -7.97
C ILE A 238 2.01 18.74 -7.23
N TYR A 239 3.16 18.06 -7.26
CA TYR A 239 3.34 16.73 -6.65
C TYR A 239 3.31 16.72 -5.11
N LEU A 240 3.77 17.78 -4.44
CA LEU A 240 3.56 17.90 -2.99
C LEU A 240 2.09 18.14 -2.64
N SER A 241 1.31 18.75 -3.53
CA SER A 241 -0.12 18.96 -3.28
C SER A 241 -0.92 17.66 -3.24
N THR A 242 -0.60 16.68 -4.11
CA THR A 242 -1.26 15.37 -4.11
C THR A 242 -0.87 14.53 -2.89
N MET A 243 0.42 14.49 -2.56
CA MET A 243 0.90 13.77 -1.38
C MET A 243 0.33 14.33 -0.08
N ARG A 244 0.13 15.65 0.00
CA ARG A 244 -0.57 16.31 1.11
C ARG A 244 -2.02 15.87 1.21
N ILE A 245 -2.73 15.83 0.08
CA ILE A 245 -4.13 15.35 0.04
C ILE A 245 -4.20 13.90 0.54
N ASP A 246 -3.24 13.05 0.16
CA ASP A 246 -3.19 11.65 0.60
C ASP A 246 -2.89 11.54 2.11
N ALA A 247 -1.91 12.32 2.62
CA ALA A 247 -1.57 12.36 4.04
C ALA A 247 -2.72 12.89 4.91
N LEU A 248 -3.42 13.93 4.44
CA LEU A 248 -4.61 14.47 5.11
C LEU A 248 -5.79 13.51 5.05
N SER A 249 -5.96 12.80 3.93
CA SER A 249 -7.00 11.77 3.79
C SER A 249 -6.74 10.62 4.75
N PHE A 250 -5.49 10.16 4.85
CA PHE A 250 -5.08 9.19 5.85
C PHE A 250 -5.36 9.69 7.28
N PHE A 251 -4.94 10.92 7.59
CA PHE A 251 -5.15 11.50 8.91
C PHE A 251 -6.63 11.61 9.28
N ASN A 252 -7.48 12.02 8.35
CA ASN A 252 -8.93 12.06 8.56
C ASN A 252 -9.50 10.67 8.86
N VAL A 253 -9.10 9.65 8.11
CA VAL A 253 -9.53 8.26 8.37
C VAL A 253 -9.05 7.81 9.74
N LEU A 254 -7.77 8.07 10.07
CA LEU A 254 -7.17 7.73 11.35
C LEU A 254 -7.93 8.36 12.52
N LEU A 255 -8.33 9.62 12.42
CA LEU A 255 -9.15 10.31 13.42
C LEU A 255 -10.56 9.74 13.53
N SER A 256 -11.15 9.28 12.42
CA SER A 256 -12.51 8.71 12.40
C SER A 256 -12.56 7.25 12.85
N SER A 257 -11.45 6.52 12.75
CA SER A 257 -11.39 5.07 12.97
C SER A 257 -10.93 4.66 14.37
N ASN A 258 -10.34 5.58 15.16
CA ASN A 258 -9.76 5.29 16.47
C ASN A 258 -10.42 6.13 17.57
N HIS A 259 -10.31 5.69 18.83
CA HIS A 259 -10.90 6.42 19.95
C HIS A 259 -10.18 7.77 20.19
N PRO A 260 -10.90 8.87 20.51
CA PRO A 260 -10.29 10.19 20.68
C PRO A 260 -9.16 10.27 21.71
N GLN A 261 -9.18 9.38 22.71
CA GLN A 261 -8.19 9.30 23.77
C GLN A 261 -6.78 8.97 23.25
N ALA A 262 -6.65 8.22 22.16
CA ALA A 262 -5.36 7.87 21.56
C ALA A 262 -4.60 9.08 21.02
N PHE A 263 -5.29 10.16 20.65
CA PHE A 263 -4.68 11.37 20.09
C PHE A 263 -4.41 12.46 21.11
N GLN A 264 -5.01 12.37 22.31
CA GLN A 264 -4.83 13.35 23.39
C GLN A 264 -3.35 13.70 23.66
N PRO A 265 -2.41 12.73 23.71
CA PRO A 265 -0.99 13.03 23.94
C PRO A 265 -0.32 13.80 22.79
N HIS A 266 -0.88 13.73 21.58
CA HIS A 266 -0.28 14.27 20.35
C HIS A 266 -0.95 15.57 19.86
N MET A 267 -2.08 15.97 20.46
CA MET A 267 -2.88 17.11 19.98
C MET A 267 -2.11 18.42 19.92
N GLN A 268 -1.23 18.70 20.89
CA GLN A 268 -0.44 19.94 20.93
C GLN A 268 0.47 20.08 19.70
N VAL A 269 0.92 18.96 19.13
CA VAL A 269 1.82 18.95 17.97
C VAL A 269 1.03 18.90 16.65
N LEU A 270 -0.14 18.24 16.67
CA LEU A 270 -1.03 18.05 15.51
C LEU A 270 -1.89 19.28 15.19
N LEU A 271 -2.36 20.00 16.20
CA LEU A 271 -3.34 21.06 16.00
C LEU A 271 -2.79 22.24 15.17
N PRO A 272 -1.58 22.79 15.43
CA PRO A 272 -1.06 23.90 14.65
C PRO A 272 -0.95 23.64 13.13
N PRO A 273 -0.38 22.50 12.66
CA PRO A 273 -0.30 22.23 11.22
C PRO A 273 -1.67 21.95 10.58
N VAL A 274 -2.61 21.35 11.32
CA VAL A 274 -3.96 21.12 10.80
C VAL A 274 -4.72 22.44 10.60
N VAL A 275 -4.64 23.36 11.57
CA VAL A 275 -5.25 24.70 11.45
C VAL A 275 -4.66 25.45 10.26
N ALA A 276 -3.34 25.43 10.09
CA ALA A 276 -2.68 26.04 8.94
C ALA A 276 -3.17 25.47 7.59
N CYS A 277 -3.52 24.18 7.53
CA CYS A 277 -4.08 23.56 6.32
C CYS A 277 -5.54 23.95 6.05
N VAL A 278 -6.33 24.32 7.08
CA VAL A 278 -7.73 24.74 6.93
C VAL A 278 -7.82 26.18 6.43
N GLU A 279 -6.89 27.04 6.86
CA GLU A 279 -6.80 28.44 6.45
C GLU A 279 -6.29 28.64 5.01
N ASP A 280 -5.87 27.55 4.35
CA ASP A 280 -5.44 27.55 2.95
C ASP A 280 -6.64 27.64 1.98
N SER A 281 -6.40 28.32 0.85
CA SER A 281 -7.35 28.62 -0.23
C SER A 281 -7.78 27.37 -1.04
N PHE A 282 -7.20 26.20 -0.75
CA PHE A 282 -7.48 24.96 -1.47
C PHE A 282 -8.80 24.32 -1.03
N TYR A 283 -9.90 24.69 -1.69
CA TYR A 283 -11.27 24.29 -1.34
C TYR A 283 -11.50 22.77 -1.13
N LYS A 284 -10.71 21.90 -1.79
CA LYS A 284 -10.80 20.43 -1.65
C LYS A 284 -10.29 19.93 -0.29
N ILE A 285 -9.34 20.65 0.30
CA ILE A 285 -8.73 20.34 1.61
C ILE A 285 -9.65 20.84 2.73
N THR A 286 -10.15 22.07 2.58
CA THR A 286 -11.05 22.72 3.55
C THR A 286 -12.32 21.92 3.79
N GLN A 287 -12.95 21.36 2.74
CA GLN A 287 -14.16 20.54 2.92
C GLN A 287 -13.89 19.31 3.80
N ARG A 288 -12.82 18.55 3.57
CA ARG A 288 -12.56 17.28 4.26
C ARG A 288 -12.17 17.45 5.73
N LEU A 289 -11.42 18.49 6.07
CA LEU A 289 -11.05 18.81 7.45
C LEU A 289 -12.25 19.35 8.26
N PHE A 290 -13.16 20.09 7.63
CA PHE A 290 -14.35 20.60 8.31
C PHE A 290 -15.28 19.47 8.77
N TRP A 291 -15.42 18.38 8.01
CA TRP A 291 -16.16 17.19 8.42
C TRP A 291 -15.52 16.47 9.61
N SER A 292 -14.18 16.41 9.67
CA SER A 292 -13.47 15.77 10.79
C SER A 292 -13.65 16.54 12.10
N HIS A 293 -13.52 17.87 12.06
CA HIS A 293 -13.74 18.74 13.21
C HIS A 293 -15.18 18.69 13.72
N SER A 294 -16.16 18.61 12.81
CA SER A 294 -17.59 18.47 13.14
C SER A 294 -17.93 17.17 13.85
N SER A 295 -17.22 16.08 13.54
CA SER A 295 -17.41 14.78 14.18
C SER A 295 -16.84 14.76 15.60
N TRP A 296 -15.78 15.53 15.85
CA TRP A 296 -15.12 15.62 17.16
C TRP A 296 -15.79 16.59 18.12
N SER A 297 -16.34 17.70 17.62
CA SER A 297 -17.07 18.69 18.44
C SER A 297 -18.39 18.15 19.04
N LYS A 298 -18.83 16.95 18.66
CA LYS A 298 -20.11 16.35 19.08
C LYS A 298 -19.95 15.11 19.98
N SER A 299 -18.74 14.78 20.41
CA SER A 299 -18.44 13.73 21.41
C SER A 299 -17.72 14.33 22.61
#